data_AF-A0ABD0ZJM8-F1
#
_entry.id   AF-A0ABD0ZJM8-F1
#
_cell.length_a   1.000
_cell.length_b   1.000
_cell.length_c   1.000
_cell.angle_alpha   90.00
_cell.angle_beta   90.00
_cell.angle_gamma   90.00
#
_symmetry.space_group_name_H-M   'P 1'
#
loop_
_entity.id
_entity.type
_entity.pdbx_description
1 polymer ?
#
loop_
_entity_poly.entity_id
_entity_poly.type
_entity_poly.pdbx_seq_one_letter_code
_entity_poly.pdbx_strand_id
1 'polypeptide(L)'
;MGFGGNKFTWKRRRVVNTFVAKRLDRVLCCAHARLKWQEAKVTHLPFLSSDHAPLYVQLSPMVGGNPKRRLFCFEAAWLSHEGFKELLLSSWKKNITTPAALKQLQKTLRRWNREVFGDVQNRKEKLVNEIKLIQDELEQK
;
A
#
# COMPACT_ATOMS: atom_id res chain seq x y z
N MET A 1 -4.64 -19.90 14.97
CA MET A 1 -4.78 -18.42 15.05
C MET A 1 -6.05 -18.01 14.33
N GLY A 2 -6.78 -17.02 14.85
CA GLY A 2 -7.92 -16.44 14.15
C GLY A 2 -7.48 -15.57 12.97
N PHE A 3 -8.45 -15.11 12.18
CA PHE A 3 -8.25 -14.14 11.10
C PHE A 3 -9.33 -13.05 11.18
N GLY A 4 -9.06 -11.89 10.58
CA GLY A 4 -10.05 -10.83 10.34
C GLY A 4 -10.17 -10.48 8.86
N GLY A 5 -11.27 -9.85 8.46
CA GLY A 5 -11.58 -9.53 7.07
C GLY A 5 -12.46 -10.59 6.39
N ASN A 6 -12.40 -10.65 5.05
CA ASN A 6 -13.25 -11.52 4.23
C ASN A 6 -13.25 -12.98 4.69
N LYS A 7 -14.43 -13.61 4.74
CA LYS A 7 -14.56 -15.01 5.19
C LYS A 7 -13.87 -15.99 4.24
N PHE A 8 -13.88 -15.67 2.95
CA PHE A 8 -13.32 -16.47 1.87
C PHE A 8 -12.02 -15.87 1.37
N THR A 9 -11.09 -16.74 0.95
CA THR A 9 -9.80 -16.35 0.39
C THR A 9 -9.68 -16.66 -1.09
N TRP A 10 -10.67 -17.33 -1.66
CA TRP A 10 -10.77 -17.62 -3.08
C TRP A 10 -12.21 -17.50 -3.57
N LYS A 11 -12.40 -16.93 -4.77
CA LYS A 11 -13.72 -16.79 -5.43
C LYS A 11 -13.61 -17.15 -6.91
N ARG A 12 -14.42 -18.10 -7.37
CA ARG A 12 -14.58 -18.36 -8.81
C ARG A 12 -15.37 -17.22 -9.44
N ARG A 13 -14.73 -16.39 -10.27
CA ARG A 13 -15.44 -15.37 -11.05
C ARG A 13 -16.26 -16.05 -12.15
N ARG A 14 -17.59 -16.06 -12.01
CA ARG A 14 -18.61 -16.20 -13.07
C ARG A 14 -20.00 -15.95 -12.48
N VAL A 15 -20.94 -15.65 -13.37
CA VAL A 15 -22.37 -15.34 -13.22
C VAL A 15 -23.00 -15.83 -11.91
N VAL A 16 -23.90 -15.03 -11.31
CA VAL A 16 -24.58 -15.27 -10.02
C VAL A 16 -24.93 -16.75 -9.77
N ASN A 17 -25.48 -17.43 -10.78
CA ASN A 17 -25.91 -18.84 -10.69
C ASN A 17 -24.76 -19.86 -10.53
N THR A 18 -23.51 -19.45 -10.69
CA THR A 18 -22.30 -20.29 -10.63
C THR A 18 -21.27 -19.78 -9.64
N PHE A 19 -21.64 -18.78 -8.83
CA PHE A 19 -20.75 -18.19 -7.86
C PHE A 19 -20.36 -19.21 -6.78
N VAL A 20 -19.05 -19.40 -6.58
CA VAL A 20 -18.51 -20.27 -5.54
C VAL A 20 -17.36 -19.54 -4.85
N ALA A 21 -17.41 -19.48 -3.53
CA ALA A 21 -16.36 -18.93 -2.68
C ALA A 21 -15.89 -19.97 -1.68
N LYS A 22 -14.57 -20.06 -1.46
CA LYS A 22 -13.94 -20.98 -0.51
C LYS A 22 -12.81 -20.29 0.25
N ARG A 23 -12.49 -20.81 1.43
CA ARG A 23 -11.30 -20.43 2.18
C ARG A 23 -10.20 -21.47 1.97
N LEU A 24 -9.35 -21.22 0.98
CA LEU A 24 -8.29 -22.13 0.54
C LEU A 24 -6.96 -21.79 1.20
N ASP A 25 -6.62 -20.51 1.28
CA ASP A 25 -5.39 -20.01 1.92
C ASP A 25 -5.49 -19.97 3.45
N ARG A 26 -4.42 -20.38 4.15
CA ARG A 26 -4.36 -20.45 5.63
C ARG A 26 -2.98 -20.15 6.17
N VAL A 27 -2.92 -19.60 7.39
CA VAL A 27 -1.68 -19.42 8.16
C VAL A 27 -1.63 -20.46 9.27
N LEU A 28 -0.59 -21.29 9.25
CA LEU A 28 -0.33 -22.29 10.29
C LEU A 28 0.70 -21.75 11.29
N CYS A 29 0.53 -22.08 12.57
CA CYS A 29 1.36 -21.58 13.64
C CYS A 29 1.57 -22.67 14.69
N CYS A 30 2.83 -22.98 14.99
CA CYS A 30 3.18 -23.92 16.06
C CYS A 30 3.13 -23.24 17.43
N ALA A 31 3.13 -24.03 18.50
CA ALA A 31 3.06 -23.52 19.87
C ALA A 31 4.21 -22.55 20.20
N HIS A 32 5.44 -22.86 19.78
CA HIS A 32 6.60 -22.00 19.98
C HIS A 32 6.42 -20.63 19.30
N ALA A 33 5.98 -20.62 18.04
CA ALA A 33 5.70 -19.38 17.32
C ALA A 33 4.56 -18.58 17.99
N ARG A 34 3.52 -19.25 18.49
CA ARG A 34 2.42 -18.57 19.17
C ARG A 34 2.85 -17.89 20.46
N LEU A 35 3.75 -18.53 21.22
CA LEU A 35 4.32 -17.95 22.44
C LEU A 35 5.26 -16.78 22.15
N LYS A 36 6.00 -16.84 21.03
CA LYS A 36 6.91 -15.78 20.58
C LYS A 36 6.16 -14.55 20.04
N TRP A 37 5.09 -14.74 19.28
CA TRP A 37 4.31 -13.66 18.66
C TRP A 37 2.86 -13.68 19.14
N GLN A 38 2.68 -13.32 20.42
CA GLN A 38 1.38 -13.37 21.08
C GLN A 38 0.37 -12.38 20.46
N GLU A 39 0.89 -11.24 19.99
CA GLU A 39 0.12 -10.19 19.32
C GLU A 39 -0.03 -10.42 17.81
N ALA A 40 0.40 -11.57 17.30
CA ALA A 40 0.28 -11.85 15.87
C ALA A 40 -1.19 -11.83 15.42
N LYS A 41 -1.44 -11.14 14.32
CA LYS A 41 -2.76 -11.03 13.66
C LYS A 41 -2.64 -11.47 12.22
N VAL A 42 -3.69 -12.16 11.75
CA VAL A 42 -3.86 -12.51 10.34
C VAL A 42 -5.05 -11.73 9.82
N THR A 43 -4.86 -11.04 8.69
CA THR A 43 -5.91 -10.27 8.03
C THR A 43 -6.04 -10.73 6.58
N HIS A 44 -7.24 -11.11 6.18
CA HIS A 44 -7.58 -11.34 4.79
C HIS A 44 -7.83 -9.96 4.16
N LEU A 45 -6.97 -9.57 3.23
CA LEU A 45 -7.12 -8.29 2.53
C LEU A 45 -8.25 -8.39 1.49
N PRO A 46 -8.83 -7.25 1.06
CA PRO A 46 -9.86 -7.25 0.03
C PRO A 46 -9.39 -7.92 -1.26
N PHE A 47 -10.32 -8.56 -1.98
CA PHE A 47 -10.04 -9.06 -3.32
C PHE A 47 -9.73 -7.88 -4.25
N LEU A 48 -8.67 -7.97 -5.03
CA LEU A 48 -8.31 -6.96 -6.02
C LEU A 48 -8.47 -7.56 -7.43
N SER A 49 -7.37 -7.83 -8.13
CA SER A 49 -7.37 -8.38 -9.48
C SER A 49 -7.30 -9.91 -9.54
N SER A 50 -6.89 -10.58 -8.47
CA SER A 50 -6.80 -12.05 -8.39
C SER A 50 -8.14 -12.68 -8.00
N ASP A 51 -8.30 -13.97 -8.31
CA ASP A 51 -9.35 -14.82 -7.74
C ASP A 51 -9.04 -15.24 -6.30
N HIS A 52 -7.82 -14.99 -5.82
CA HIS A 52 -7.42 -15.11 -4.42
C HIS A 52 -7.34 -13.76 -3.68
N ALA A 53 -7.64 -13.78 -2.38
CA ALA A 53 -7.43 -12.68 -1.45
C ALA A 53 -6.06 -12.82 -0.75
N PRO A 54 -5.24 -11.76 -0.71
CA PRO A 54 -3.97 -11.81 0.01
C PRO A 54 -4.16 -12.00 1.52
N LEU A 55 -3.28 -12.80 2.13
CA LEU A 55 -3.18 -12.93 3.59
C LEU A 55 -2.06 -12.04 4.12
N TYR A 56 -2.40 -11.11 4.99
CA TYR A 56 -1.44 -10.26 5.70
C TYR A 56 -1.20 -10.80 7.10
N VAL A 57 0.05 -11.15 7.41
CA VAL A 57 0.46 -11.63 8.73
C VAL A 57 1.30 -10.55 9.40
N GLN A 58 0.75 -9.98 10.46
CA GLN A 58 1.42 -9.01 11.29
C GLN A 58 1.87 -9.69 12.57
N LEU A 59 3.20 -9.81 12.77
CA LEU A 59 3.77 -10.52 13.92
C LEU A 59 3.87 -9.68 15.20
N SER A 60 3.93 -8.35 15.05
CA SER A 60 4.02 -7.37 16.14
C SER A 60 3.15 -6.15 15.85
N PRO A 61 2.73 -5.38 16.86
CA PRO A 61 1.99 -4.14 16.65
C PRO A 61 2.70 -3.20 15.69
N MET A 62 1.93 -2.46 14.89
CA MET A 62 2.49 -1.40 14.05
C MET A 62 2.93 -0.29 14.97
N VAL A 63 4.25 -0.09 15.06
CA VAL A 63 4.80 1.11 15.68
C VAL A 63 4.71 2.21 14.65
N GLY A 64 3.88 3.23 14.91
CA GLY A 64 3.77 4.40 14.04
C GLY A 64 5.15 5.05 13.85
N GLY A 65 5.67 5.02 12.63
CA GLY A 65 6.92 5.72 12.31
C GLY A 65 6.72 7.23 12.39
N ASN A 66 7.72 7.96 12.91
CA ASN A 66 7.66 9.42 12.92
C ASN A 66 7.74 9.94 11.46
N PRO A 67 6.69 10.58 10.91
CA PRO A 67 6.70 11.05 9.53
C PRO A 67 7.82 12.06 9.27
N LYS A 68 8.24 12.81 10.30
CA LYS A 68 9.34 13.78 10.22
C LYS A 68 10.70 13.11 10.00
N ARG A 69 10.84 11.81 10.29
CA ARG A 69 12.06 11.03 10.05
C ARG A 69 12.11 10.41 8.65
N ARG A 70 11.08 10.58 7.82
CA ARG A 70 11.07 10.03 6.47
C ARG A 70 12.11 10.76 5.61
N LEU A 71 13.10 10.00 5.14
CA LEU A 71 14.10 10.50 4.21
C LEU A 71 13.46 10.88 2.88
N PHE A 72 14.07 11.83 2.18
CA PHE A 72 13.70 12.07 0.79
C PHE A 72 14.19 10.91 -0.06
N CYS A 73 13.29 10.33 -0.83
CA CYS A 73 13.61 9.34 -1.84
C CYS A 73 13.15 9.86 -3.19
N PHE A 74 13.91 9.54 -4.22
CA PHE A 74 13.46 9.70 -5.58
C PHE A 74 12.35 8.68 -5.86
N GLU A 75 11.27 9.10 -6.51
CA GLU A 75 10.18 8.20 -6.91
C GLU A 75 10.25 7.95 -8.42
N ALA A 76 10.32 6.68 -8.82
CA ALA A 76 10.40 6.30 -10.24
C ALA A 76 9.21 6.81 -11.07
N ALA A 77 8.05 6.98 -10.44
CA ALA A 77 6.84 7.53 -11.06
C ALA A 77 7.05 8.94 -11.64
N TRP A 78 8.01 9.71 -11.11
CA TRP A 78 8.33 11.04 -11.63
C TRP A 78 8.83 10.99 -13.08
N LEU A 79 9.56 9.94 -13.46
CA LEU A 79 10.09 9.80 -14.83
C LEU A 79 8.98 9.62 -15.87
N SER A 80 7.83 9.11 -15.46
CA SER A 80 6.67 8.91 -16.33
C SER A 80 5.84 10.18 -16.53
N HIS A 81 6.08 11.24 -15.76
CA HIS A 81 5.35 12.49 -15.86
C HIS A 81 5.99 13.42 -16.89
N GLU A 82 5.20 13.89 -17.86
CA GLU A 82 5.66 14.71 -18.99
C GLU A 82 6.48 15.95 -18.56
N GLY A 83 6.02 16.69 -17.55
CA GLY A 83 6.69 17.88 -17.05
C GLY A 83 7.95 17.64 -16.20
N PHE A 84 8.31 16.39 -15.87
CA PHE A 84 9.42 16.13 -14.94
C PHE A 84 10.78 16.56 -15.51
N LYS A 85 11.03 16.28 -16.80
CA LYS A 85 12.28 16.62 -17.46
C LYS A 85 12.51 18.14 -17.48
N GLU A 86 11.48 18.90 -17.82
CA GLU A 86 11.53 20.37 -17.84
C GLU A 86 11.73 20.95 -16.43
N LEU A 87 11.01 20.42 -15.44
CA LEU A 87 11.19 20.81 -14.04
C LEU A 87 12.64 20.61 -13.57
N LEU A 88 13.24 19.46 -13.90
CA LEU A 88 14.61 19.14 -13.52
C LEU A 88 15.60 20.12 -14.14
N LEU A 89 15.46 20.39 -15.44
CA LEU A 89 16.34 21.31 -16.18
C LEU A 89 16.23 22.75 -15.68
N SER A 90 15.01 23.24 -15.48
CA SER A 90 14.74 24.60 -14.99
C SER A 90 15.15 24.81 -13.53
N SER A 91 15.15 23.75 -12.71
CA SER A 91 15.52 23.82 -11.29
C SER A 91 17.02 23.66 -11.05
N TRP A 92 17.79 23.19 -12.04
CA TRP A 92 19.21 22.91 -11.87
C TRP A 92 20.08 24.16 -12.05
N LYS A 93 20.70 24.60 -10.96
CA LYS A 93 21.62 25.75 -10.96
C LYS A 93 23.07 25.29 -11.10
N LYS A 94 23.70 25.64 -12.24
CA LYS A 94 25.10 25.29 -12.54
C LYS A 94 26.13 26.21 -11.87
N ASN A 95 25.71 27.37 -11.38
CA ASN A 95 26.57 28.39 -10.77
C ASN A 95 26.83 28.19 -9.27
N ILE A 96 26.37 27.07 -8.70
CA ILE A 96 26.56 26.73 -7.29
C ILE A 96 27.15 25.33 -7.16
N THR A 97 27.68 25.01 -5.97
CA THR A 97 28.21 23.67 -5.69
C THR A 97 27.10 22.61 -5.82
N THR A 98 27.47 21.41 -6.27
CA THR A 98 26.54 20.30 -6.45
C THR A 98 25.71 19.97 -5.20
N PRO A 99 26.27 19.94 -3.97
CA PRO A 99 25.46 19.72 -2.77
C PRO A 99 24.40 20.80 -2.53
N ALA A 100 24.73 22.07 -2.82
CA ALA A 100 23.78 23.17 -2.70
C ALA A 100 22.67 23.08 -3.76
N ALA A 101 23.01 22.72 -5.00
CA ALA A 101 22.05 22.46 -6.08
C ALA A 101 21.09 21.32 -5.72
N LEU A 102 21.62 20.19 -5.23
CA LEU A 102 20.81 19.05 -4.79
C LEU A 102 19.85 19.41 -3.66
N LYS A 103 20.29 20.21 -2.68
CA LYS A 103 19.42 20.66 -1.58
C LYS A 103 18.30 21.58 -2.04
N GLN A 104 18.55 22.43 -3.05
CA GLN A 104 17.51 23.25 -3.68
C GLN A 104 16.55 22.38 -4.50
N LEU A 105 17.08 21.49 -5.34
CA LEU A 105 16.29 20.57 -6.15
C LEU A 105 15.37 19.70 -5.29
N GLN A 106 15.88 19.19 -4.16
CA GLN A 106 15.10 18.41 -3.19
C GLN A 106 13.87 19.17 -2.70
N LYS A 107 13.98 20.48 -2.43
CA LYS A 107 12.84 21.31 -2.01
C LYS A 107 11.83 21.47 -3.13
N THR A 108 12.29 21.74 -4.35
CA THR A 108 11.43 21.83 -5.53
C THR A 108 10.68 20.53 -5.76
N LEU A 109 11.38 19.39 -5.78
CA LEU A 109 10.79 18.08 -6.00
C LEU A 109 9.79 17.69 -4.90
N ARG A 110 10.07 18.01 -3.63
CA ARG A 110 9.11 17.77 -2.54
C ARG A 110 7.82 18.55 -2.74
N ARG A 111 7.91 19.83 -3.14
CA ARG A 111 6.74 20.66 -3.40
C ARG A 111 5.96 20.13 -4.60
N TRP A 112 6.66 19.92 -5.72
CA TRP A 112 6.06 19.43 -6.96
C TRP A 112 5.42 18.06 -6.79
N ASN A 113 6.05 17.12 -6.08
CA ASN A 113 5.46 15.81 -5.78
C ASN A 113 4.13 15.95 -5.04
N ARG A 114 4.05 16.85 -4.05
CA ARG A 114 2.82 17.11 -3.30
C ARG A 114 1.73 17.75 -4.17
N GLU A 115 2.10 18.62 -5.11
CA GLU A 115 1.15 19.33 -5.97
C GLU A 115 0.62 18.44 -7.11
N VAL A 116 1.48 17.59 -7.67
CA VAL A 116 1.16 16.75 -8.84
C VAL A 116 0.69 15.36 -8.46
N PHE A 117 1.41 14.66 -7.58
CA PHE A 117 1.09 13.30 -7.17
C PHE A 117 0.27 13.25 -5.86
N GLY A 118 0.40 14.28 -5.02
CA GLY A 118 -0.26 14.34 -3.73
C GLY A 118 0.21 13.24 -2.78
N ASP A 119 -0.68 12.82 -1.88
CA ASP A 119 -0.42 11.67 -1.01
C ASP A 119 -0.95 10.39 -1.66
N VAL A 120 -0.10 9.78 -2.49
CA VAL A 120 -0.41 8.54 -3.22
C VAL A 120 -0.74 7.39 -2.24
N GLN A 121 -0.11 7.35 -1.06
CA GLN A 121 -0.38 6.28 -0.09
C GLN A 121 -1.77 6.45 0.52
N ASN A 122 -2.13 7.67 0.94
CA ASN A 122 -3.48 7.95 1.43
C ASN A 122 -4.55 7.67 0.37
N ARG A 123 -4.30 8.05 -0.90
CA ARG A 123 -5.22 7.74 -2.01
C ARG A 123 -5.39 6.22 -2.19
N LYS A 124 -4.29 5.46 -2.15
CA LYS A 124 -4.31 4.00 -2.21
C LYS A 124 -5.12 3.42 -1.05
N GLU A 125 -4.87 3.86 0.18
CA GLU A 125 -5.58 3.39 1.38
C GLU A 125 -7.09 3.66 1.29
N LYS A 126 -7.49 4.85 0.83
CA LYS A 126 -8.90 5.18 0.59
C LYS A 126 -9.55 4.23 -0.40
N LEU A 127 -8.94 4.02 -1.57
CA LEU A 127 -9.48 3.13 -2.60
C LEU A 127 -9.58 1.67 -2.10
N VAL A 128 -8.58 1.20 -1.35
CA VAL A 128 -8.62 -0.15 -0.76
C VAL A 128 -9.74 -0.26 0.27
N ASN A 129 -9.98 0.78 1.07
CA ASN A 129 -11.10 0.80 2.03
C ASN A 129 -12.46 0.85 1.34
N GLU A 130 -12.63 1.63 0.27
CA GLU A 130 -13.87 1.65 -0.52
C GLU A 130 -14.17 0.27 -1.12
N ILE A 131 -13.16 -0.39 -1.71
CA ILE A 131 -13.28 -1.75 -2.23
C ILE A 131 -13.69 -2.72 -1.12
N LYS A 132 -13.09 -2.59 0.07
CA LYS A 132 -13.42 -3.42 1.22
C LYS A 132 -14.89 -3.26 1.63
N LEU A 133 -15.37 -2.03 1.78
CA LEU A 133 -16.75 -1.76 2.20
C LEU A 133 -17.76 -2.38 1.24
N ILE A 134 -17.55 -2.21 -0.07
CA ILE A 134 -18.41 -2.82 -1.10
C ILE A 134 -18.39 -4.35 -1.00
N GLN A 135 -17.22 -4.96 -0.74
CA GLN A 135 -17.12 -6.41 -0.58
C GLN A 135 -17.82 -6.91 0.69
N ASP A 136 -17.68 -6.19 1.80
CA ASP A 136 -18.32 -6.51 3.07
C ASP A 136 -19.86 -6.47 2.92
N GLU A 137 -20.41 -5.48 2.21
CA GLU A 137 -21.85 -5.39 1.89
C GLU A 137 -22.34 -6.55 1.03
N LEU A 138 -21.55 -7.00 0.05
CA LEU A 138 -21.88 -8.12 -0.81
C LEU A 138 -21.84 -9.47 -0.07
N GLU A 139 -21.07 -9.60 1.01
CA GLU A 139 -20.99 -10.82 1.83
C GLU A 139 -22.10 -10.93 2.88
N GLN A 140 -22.85 -9.84 3.16
CA GLN A 140 -23.98 -9.84 4.10
C GLN A 140 -25.33 -10.21 3.46
N LYS A 141 -25.40 -10.28 2.13
CA LYS A 141 -26.57 -10.72 1.36
C LYS A 141 -26.48 -12.21 1.03
#